data_AF-A0A3N5GWQ6-F1
#
_entry.id   AF-A0A3N5GWQ6-F1
#
_cell.length_a   1.000
_cell.length_b   1.000
_cell.length_c   1.000
_cell.angle_alpha   90.00
_cell.angle_beta   90.00
_cell.angle_gamma   90.00
#
_symmetry.space_group_name_H-M   'P 1'
#
loop_
_entity.id
_entity.type
_entity.pdbx_description
1 polymer ?
#
loop_
_entity_poly.entity_id
_entity_poly.type
_entity_poly.pdbx_seq_one_letter_code
_entity_poly.pdbx_strand_id
1 'polypeptide(L)'
;MPRLALVALLVSFGAGAQEDPVHQIARAYLDALVGVGDDAAREALLGGVTMNASIASIGSWRIVAEDPVRKESGGLQTAAQLMTDLDKAGRATLANLLNQSGATSNEVEVRELSEAEANRLLAPTRERSSRFVRTLPVLAYVARVSKPVYWHPKNPIRPLLAHAGNDGTYSLEVHRMTIESLEGPRKEVRRWPLRVLRFTTSRGLDTGWKILPASDWNGD
;
A
#
# COMPACT_ATOMS: atom_id res chain seq x y z
N MET A 1 2.48 -5.71 74.85
CA MET A 1 1.58 -5.34 73.73
C MET A 1 2.42 -5.16 72.47
N PRO A 2 2.41 -6.09 71.50
CA PRO A 2 3.07 -5.88 70.22
C PRO A 2 2.08 -5.37 69.16
N ARG A 3 2.46 -4.30 68.47
CA ARG A 3 1.72 -3.74 67.32
C ARG A 3 2.03 -4.58 66.08
N LEU A 4 1.02 -5.26 65.54
CA LEU A 4 1.04 -5.86 64.21
C LEU A 4 0.92 -4.74 63.16
N ALA A 5 1.97 -4.53 62.39
CA ALA A 5 1.94 -3.69 61.20
C ALA A 5 1.41 -4.51 60.03
N LEU A 6 0.22 -4.17 59.54
CA LEU A 6 -0.38 -4.76 58.35
C LEU A 6 0.25 -4.09 57.12
N VAL A 7 1.16 -4.80 56.43
CA VAL A 7 1.67 -4.37 55.13
C VAL A 7 0.62 -4.71 54.08
N ALA A 8 -0.05 -3.69 53.56
CA ALA A 8 -0.95 -3.83 52.42
C ALA A 8 -0.11 -4.16 51.17
N LEU A 9 -0.16 -5.42 50.72
CA LEU A 9 0.27 -5.78 49.37
C LEU A 9 -0.69 -5.09 48.37
N LEU A 10 -0.23 -4.01 47.77
CA LEU A 10 -0.82 -3.47 46.56
C LEU A 10 -0.59 -4.49 45.43
N VAL A 11 -1.61 -5.30 45.17
CA VAL A 11 -1.71 -6.07 43.93
C VAL A 11 -1.93 -5.06 42.82
N SER A 12 -0.85 -4.65 42.16
CA SER A 12 -0.92 -3.94 40.89
C SER A 12 -1.54 -4.88 39.87
N PHE A 13 -2.85 -4.75 39.65
CA PHE A 13 -3.49 -5.27 38.45
C PHE A 13 -2.76 -4.66 37.26
N GLY A 14 -1.97 -5.47 36.55
CA GLY A 14 -1.38 -5.08 35.28
C GLY A 14 -2.51 -4.62 34.37
N ALA A 15 -2.54 -3.33 34.05
CA ALA A 15 -3.27 -2.84 32.90
C ALA A 15 -2.79 -3.67 31.72
N GLY A 16 -3.64 -4.55 31.18
CA GLY A 16 -3.34 -5.28 29.97
C GLY A 16 -2.90 -4.26 28.93
N ALA A 17 -1.66 -4.36 28.46
CA ALA A 17 -1.13 -3.48 27.45
C ALA A 17 -2.10 -3.53 26.27
N GLN A 18 -2.85 -2.44 26.06
CA GLN A 18 -3.77 -2.33 24.95
C GLN A 18 -2.93 -2.50 23.69
N GLU A 19 -3.19 -3.57 22.95
CA GLU A 19 -2.42 -3.92 21.76
C GLU A 19 -2.46 -2.75 20.79
N ASP A 20 -1.29 -2.42 20.22
CA ASP A 20 -1.13 -1.31 19.29
C ASP A 20 -2.15 -1.45 18.13
N PRO A 21 -2.97 -0.42 17.81
CA PRO A 21 -4.01 -0.50 16.78
C PRO A 21 -3.52 -0.97 15.42
N VAL A 22 -2.26 -0.70 15.08
CA VAL A 22 -1.62 -1.16 13.83
C VAL A 22 -1.49 -2.68 13.83
N HIS A 23 -0.98 -3.24 14.94
CA HIS A 23 -0.86 -4.68 15.14
C HIS A 23 -2.23 -5.35 15.12
N GLN A 24 -3.22 -4.76 15.80
CA GLN A 24 -4.58 -5.30 15.82
C GLN A 24 -5.15 -5.44 14.40
N ILE A 25 -5.01 -4.41 13.57
CA ILE A 25 -5.49 -4.42 12.17
C ILE A 25 -4.70 -5.41 11.32
N ALA A 26 -3.37 -5.46 11.48
CA ALA A 26 -2.53 -6.41 10.76
C ALA A 26 -2.90 -7.87 11.08
N ARG A 27 -3.05 -8.20 12.36
CA ARG A 27 -3.43 -9.54 12.82
C ARG A 27 -4.82 -9.91 12.33
N ALA A 28 -5.82 -9.06 12.54
CA ALA A 28 -7.19 -9.32 12.10
C ALA A 28 -7.25 -9.58 10.59
N TYR A 29 -6.52 -8.80 9.79
CA TYR A 29 -6.43 -9.02 8.35
C TYR A 29 -5.76 -10.35 8.00
N LEU A 30 -4.61 -10.68 8.62
CA LEU A 30 -3.88 -11.92 8.36
C LEU A 30 -4.63 -13.17 8.82
N ASP A 31 -5.33 -13.09 9.95
CA ASP A 31 -6.22 -14.13 10.47
C ASP A 31 -7.35 -14.39 9.48
N ALA A 32 -7.99 -13.33 8.98
CA ALA A 32 -9.02 -13.48 7.96
C ALA A 32 -8.46 -14.14 6.68
N LEU A 33 -7.19 -13.94 6.32
CA LEU A 33 -6.56 -14.62 5.17
C LEU A 33 -6.29 -16.12 5.40
N VAL A 34 -6.14 -16.58 6.64
CA VAL A 34 -6.04 -18.03 6.94
C VAL A 34 -7.41 -18.68 7.19
N GLY A 35 -8.50 -17.90 7.11
CA GLY A 35 -9.86 -18.36 7.39
C GLY A 35 -10.15 -18.49 8.89
N VAL A 36 -9.49 -17.68 9.72
CA VAL A 36 -9.69 -17.60 11.17
C VAL A 36 -10.16 -16.19 11.54
N GLY A 37 -11.03 -16.05 12.53
CA GLY A 37 -11.54 -14.75 12.95
C GLY A 37 -12.67 -14.24 12.04
N ASP A 38 -12.81 -12.92 11.94
CA ASP A 38 -13.87 -12.27 11.18
C ASP A 38 -13.42 -11.95 9.75
N ASP A 39 -14.11 -12.52 8.75
CA ASP A 39 -13.87 -12.27 7.34
C ASP A 39 -14.02 -10.78 6.95
N ALA A 40 -14.82 -10.01 7.69
CA ALA A 40 -14.96 -8.57 7.48
C ALA A 40 -13.65 -7.80 7.69
N ALA A 41 -12.65 -8.37 8.40
CA ALA A 41 -11.34 -7.75 8.54
C ALA A 41 -10.60 -7.57 7.19
N ARG A 42 -11.00 -8.31 6.14
CA ARG A 42 -10.50 -8.11 4.77
C ARG A 42 -10.89 -6.73 4.21
N GLU A 43 -11.92 -6.08 4.72
CA GLU A 43 -12.33 -4.70 4.36
C GLU A 43 -11.35 -3.62 4.83
N ALA A 44 -10.36 -3.99 5.66
CA ALA A 44 -9.21 -3.13 5.94
C ALA A 44 -8.37 -2.87 4.70
N LEU A 45 -8.52 -3.65 3.62
CA LEU A 45 -7.80 -3.46 2.37
C LEU A 45 -8.14 -2.12 1.71
N LEU A 46 -7.12 -1.30 1.48
CA LEU A 46 -7.28 0.00 0.81
C LEU A 46 -7.67 -0.21 -0.65
N GLY A 47 -8.83 0.34 -1.04
CA GLY A 47 -9.44 0.11 -2.35
C GLY A 47 -10.44 -1.06 -2.37
N GLY A 48 -10.69 -1.70 -1.22
CA GLY A 48 -11.63 -2.81 -1.08
C GLY A 48 -11.04 -4.17 -1.47
N VAL A 49 -11.79 -5.25 -1.18
CA VAL A 49 -11.42 -6.63 -1.51
C VAL A 49 -11.51 -6.83 -3.02
N THR A 50 -10.40 -7.19 -3.67
CA THR A 50 -10.39 -7.58 -5.09
C THR A 50 -10.75 -9.06 -5.25
N MET A 51 -11.26 -9.48 -6.42
CA MET A 51 -11.55 -10.90 -6.72
C MET A 51 -10.33 -11.83 -6.51
N ASN A 52 -9.11 -11.31 -6.68
CA ASN A 52 -7.89 -12.07 -6.41
C ASN A 52 -7.58 -12.14 -4.90
N ALA A 53 -7.95 -11.12 -4.12
CA ALA A 53 -7.83 -11.13 -2.67
C ALA A 53 -8.85 -12.06 -2.01
N SER A 54 -10.00 -12.32 -2.64
CA SER A 54 -10.97 -13.31 -2.13
C SER A 54 -10.51 -14.77 -2.29
N ILE A 55 -9.49 -15.04 -3.10
CA ILE A 55 -9.00 -16.39 -3.42
C ILE A 55 -7.72 -16.76 -2.63
N ALA A 56 -7.03 -15.77 -2.04
CA ALA A 56 -5.76 -16.00 -1.34
C ALA A 56 -5.99 -16.53 0.09
N SER A 57 -6.18 -17.85 0.25
CA SER A 57 -6.02 -18.51 1.55
C SER A 57 -4.54 -18.86 1.77
N ILE A 58 -3.92 -18.31 2.80
CA ILE A 58 -2.59 -18.76 3.26
C ILE A 58 -2.77 -19.81 4.37
N GLY A 59 -1.83 -20.72 4.55
CA GLY A 59 -1.96 -21.82 5.52
C GLY A 59 -1.65 -21.39 6.97
N SER A 60 -0.73 -20.45 7.15
CA SER A 60 -0.38 -19.82 8.43
C SER A 60 0.41 -18.55 8.17
N TRP A 61 0.56 -17.70 9.19
CA TRP A 61 1.35 -16.48 9.09
C TRP A 61 2.13 -16.19 10.39
N ARG A 62 3.23 -15.44 10.26
CA ARG A 62 3.97 -14.86 11.39
C ARG A 62 4.60 -13.52 10.97
N ILE A 63 4.53 -12.52 11.83
CA ILE A 63 5.34 -11.29 11.67
C ILE A 63 6.78 -11.61 12.09
N VAL A 64 7.73 -11.43 11.18
CA VAL A 64 9.15 -11.79 11.40
C VAL A 64 10.08 -10.60 11.47
N ALA A 65 9.65 -9.43 11.01
CA ALA A 65 10.41 -8.19 11.12
C ALA A 65 9.49 -6.98 10.97
N GLU A 66 9.93 -5.83 11.50
CA GLU A 66 9.27 -4.54 11.37
C GLU A 66 10.28 -3.48 10.97
N ASP A 67 9.92 -2.67 9.98
CA ASP A 67 10.71 -1.53 9.56
C ASP A 67 10.36 -0.30 10.41
N PRO A 68 11.27 0.69 10.52
CA PRO A 68 10.95 1.99 11.10
C PRO A 68 9.73 2.64 10.43
N VAL A 69 8.85 3.21 11.26
CA VAL A 69 7.63 3.90 10.80
C VAL A 69 8.00 5.07 9.89
N ARG A 70 7.32 5.14 8.73
CA ARG A 70 7.49 6.25 7.79
C ARG A 70 6.33 7.22 7.96
N LYS A 71 6.64 8.51 8.11
CA LYS A 71 5.65 9.58 8.22
C LYS A 71 5.94 10.67 7.22
N GLU A 72 4.90 11.28 6.67
CA GLU A 72 4.99 12.40 5.75
C GLU A 72 3.76 13.28 5.89
N SER A 73 3.97 14.59 5.77
CA SER A 73 2.89 15.55 5.58
C SER A 73 3.19 16.40 4.35
N GLY A 74 2.17 16.69 3.56
CA GLY A 74 2.33 17.41 2.30
C GLY A 74 1.08 18.17 1.88
N GLY A 75 1.22 19.10 0.93
CA GLY A 75 0.09 19.82 0.35
C GLY A 75 -0.71 18.92 -0.60
N LEU A 76 -2.03 18.91 -0.45
CA LEU A 76 -2.93 18.11 -1.29
C LEU A 76 -2.87 18.54 -2.76
N GLN A 77 -2.81 19.85 -3.03
CA GLN A 77 -2.63 20.39 -4.38
C GLN A 77 -1.34 19.85 -5.04
N THR A 78 -0.22 19.83 -4.31
CA THR A 78 1.05 19.31 -4.81
C THR A 78 0.96 17.82 -5.10
N ALA A 79 0.36 17.03 -4.19
CA ALA A 79 0.16 15.60 -4.38
C ALA A 79 -0.70 15.29 -5.62
N ALA A 80 -1.82 15.99 -5.76
CA ALA A 80 -2.73 15.86 -6.89
C ALA A 80 -2.06 16.25 -8.21
N GLN A 81 -1.28 17.33 -8.23
CA GLN A 81 -0.55 17.77 -9.43
C GLN A 81 0.52 16.75 -9.85
N LEU A 82 1.32 16.25 -8.90
CA LEU A 82 2.35 15.25 -9.20
C LEU A 82 1.75 13.94 -9.73
N MET A 83 0.65 13.49 -9.12
CA MET A 83 -0.10 12.32 -9.57
C MET A 83 -0.66 12.54 -10.99
N THR A 84 -1.27 13.70 -11.25
CA THR A 84 -1.84 14.05 -12.56
C THR A 84 -0.78 14.16 -13.66
N ASP A 85 0.36 14.79 -13.36
CA ASP A 85 1.49 14.92 -14.28
C ASP A 85 2.03 13.55 -14.68
N LEU A 86 2.19 12.65 -13.69
CA LEU A 86 2.65 11.29 -13.93
C LEU A 86 1.61 10.49 -14.74
N ASP A 87 0.32 10.68 -14.45
CA ASP A 87 -0.79 10.08 -15.21
C ASP A 87 -0.77 10.47 -16.68
N LYS A 88 -0.58 11.77 -16.94
CA LYS A 88 -0.52 12.32 -18.30
C LYS A 88 0.69 11.78 -19.05
N ALA A 89 1.86 11.74 -18.41
CA ALA A 89 3.08 11.19 -18.99
C ALA A 89 2.92 9.68 -19.31
N GLY A 90 2.42 8.90 -18.35
CA GLY A 90 2.21 7.45 -18.52
C GLY A 90 1.24 7.12 -19.66
N ARG A 91 0.11 7.83 -19.76
CA ARG A 91 -0.86 7.65 -20.87
C ARG A 91 -0.26 8.02 -22.22
N ALA A 92 0.50 9.11 -22.30
CA ALA A 92 1.15 9.52 -23.53
C ALA A 92 2.22 8.50 -23.97
N THR A 93 3.02 7.99 -23.03
CA THR A 93 4.00 6.92 -23.29
C THR A 93 3.30 5.65 -23.80
N LEU A 94 2.21 5.20 -23.16
CA LEU A 94 1.46 4.03 -23.61
C LEU A 94 0.87 4.23 -25.01
N ALA A 95 0.24 5.38 -25.28
CA ALA A 95 -0.30 5.69 -26.60
C ALA A 95 0.78 5.66 -27.69
N ASN A 96 1.97 6.19 -27.41
CA ASN A 96 3.10 6.15 -28.33
C ASN A 96 3.59 4.72 -28.59
N LEU A 97 3.66 3.89 -27.55
CA LEU A 97 4.02 2.47 -27.69
C LEU A 97 3.02 1.74 -28.59
N LEU A 98 1.72 1.91 -28.33
CA LEU A 98 0.64 1.27 -29.10
C LEU A 98 0.61 1.73 -30.57
N ASN A 99 0.81 3.02 -30.82
CA ASN A 99 0.85 3.58 -32.18
C ASN A 99 2.09 3.12 -32.97
N GLN A 100 3.21 2.83 -32.29
CA GLN A 100 4.43 2.33 -32.95
C GLN A 100 4.39 0.82 -33.21
N SER A 101 3.58 0.07 -32.46
CA SER A 101 3.32 -1.35 -32.68
C SER A 101 2.28 -1.64 -33.78
N GLY A 102 1.90 -0.67 -34.60
CA GLY A 102 1.10 -0.92 -35.81
C GLY A 102 -0.31 -1.48 -35.58
N ALA A 103 -0.89 -1.33 -34.38
CA ALA A 103 -2.18 -1.89 -34.02
C ALA A 103 -3.35 -1.15 -34.70
N THR A 104 -3.52 -1.36 -36.00
CA THR A 104 -4.73 -1.07 -36.76
C THR A 104 -5.14 -2.36 -37.47
N SER A 105 -6.25 -2.96 -37.01
CA SER A 105 -6.81 -4.27 -37.42
C SER A 105 -6.17 -5.50 -36.77
N ASN A 106 -6.89 -6.63 -36.81
CA ASN A 106 -6.82 -7.80 -35.92
C ASN A 106 -5.50 -8.61 -35.88
N GLU A 107 -4.37 -8.05 -36.30
CA GLU A 107 -3.06 -8.65 -36.19
C GLU A 107 -2.15 -7.71 -35.37
N VAL A 108 -1.86 -8.10 -34.13
CA VAL A 108 -0.88 -7.39 -33.30
C VAL A 108 0.50 -7.82 -33.79
N GLU A 109 1.10 -7.06 -34.71
CA GLU A 109 2.53 -7.17 -34.97
C GLU A 109 3.30 -6.61 -33.76
N VAL A 110 3.77 -7.50 -32.89
CA VAL A 110 4.67 -7.12 -31.79
C VAL A 110 6.01 -6.71 -32.39
N ARG A 111 6.18 -5.41 -32.64
CA ARG A 111 7.47 -4.85 -33.01
C ARG A 111 8.36 -4.78 -31.78
N GLU A 112 9.45 -5.54 -31.77
CA GLU A 112 10.47 -5.44 -30.73
C GLU A 112 11.06 -4.03 -30.75
N LEU A 113 10.93 -3.31 -29.62
CA LEU A 113 11.55 -2.01 -29.45
C LEU A 113 13.00 -2.20 -29.05
N SER A 114 13.90 -1.43 -29.66
CA SER A 114 15.27 -1.37 -29.15
C SER A 114 15.29 -0.78 -27.74
N GLU A 115 16.30 -1.15 -26.95
CA GLU A 115 16.48 -0.59 -25.60
C GLU A 115 16.57 0.95 -25.63
N ALA A 116 17.21 1.51 -26.66
CA ALA A 116 17.35 2.96 -26.85
C ALA A 116 15.98 3.64 -27.08
N GLU A 117 15.11 3.04 -27.90
CA GLU A 117 13.76 3.56 -28.14
C GLU A 117 12.89 3.44 -26.90
N ALA A 118 12.92 2.30 -26.21
CA ALA A 118 12.21 2.11 -24.95
C ALA A 118 12.66 3.14 -23.91
N ASN A 119 13.96 3.36 -23.75
CA ASN A 119 14.51 4.36 -22.83
C ASN A 119 14.06 5.78 -23.19
N ARG A 120 14.04 6.14 -24.47
CA ARG A 120 13.55 7.44 -24.93
C ARG A 120 12.05 7.63 -24.65
N LEU A 121 11.23 6.62 -24.90
CA LEU A 121 9.78 6.67 -24.67
C LEU A 121 9.42 6.74 -23.19
N LEU A 122 10.19 6.05 -22.34
CA LEU A 122 9.99 6.03 -20.90
C LEU A 122 10.58 7.26 -20.17
N ALA A 123 11.51 8.00 -20.79
CA ALA A 123 12.22 9.11 -20.15
C ALA A 123 11.31 10.16 -19.48
N PRO A 124 10.22 10.66 -20.11
CA PRO A 124 9.33 11.63 -19.47
C PRO A 124 8.65 11.05 -18.22
N THR A 125 8.23 9.78 -18.29
CA THR A 125 7.60 9.08 -17.16
C THR A 125 8.61 8.88 -16.02
N ARG A 126 9.87 8.53 -16.34
CA ARG A 126 10.95 8.40 -15.35
C ARG A 126 11.27 9.73 -14.66
N GLU A 127 11.30 10.82 -15.41
CA GLU A 127 11.53 12.17 -14.86
C GLU A 127 10.42 12.56 -13.88
N ARG A 128 9.15 12.40 -14.26
CA ARG A 128 8.00 12.72 -13.40
C ARG A 128 7.93 11.81 -12.18
N SER A 129 8.23 10.52 -12.34
CA SER A 129 8.33 9.56 -11.23
C SER A 129 9.42 9.98 -10.24
N SER A 130 10.59 10.36 -10.74
CA SER A 130 11.71 10.82 -9.92
C SER A 130 11.37 12.11 -9.17
N ARG A 131 10.67 13.04 -9.82
CA ARG A 131 10.16 14.26 -9.17
C ARG A 131 9.19 13.91 -8.04
N PHE A 132 8.24 13.00 -8.28
CA PHE A 132 7.30 12.57 -7.25
C PHE A 132 8.04 11.96 -6.06
N VAL A 133 8.92 10.99 -6.30
CA VAL A 133 9.72 10.32 -5.25
C VAL A 133 10.53 11.31 -4.43
N ARG A 134 11.12 12.33 -5.05
CA ARG A 134 11.88 13.36 -4.35
C ARG A 134 11.00 14.30 -3.53
N THR A 135 9.82 14.66 -4.03
CA THR A 135 8.95 15.64 -3.37
C THR A 135 8.10 15.03 -2.26
N LEU A 136 7.53 13.84 -2.49
CA LEU A 136 6.63 13.15 -1.57
C LEU A 136 7.03 11.66 -1.47
N PRO A 137 8.19 11.33 -0.86
CA PRO A 137 8.75 9.99 -0.85
C PRO A 137 7.84 8.91 -0.24
N VAL A 138 7.08 9.23 0.81
CA VAL A 138 6.19 8.24 1.47
C VAL A 138 4.92 8.05 0.65
N LEU A 139 4.33 9.13 0.12
CA LEU A 139 3.20 9.02 -0.80
C LEU A 139 3.58 8.27 -2.09
N ALA A 140 4.76 8.55 -2.65
CA ALA A 140 5.30 7.85 -3.81
C ALA A 140 5.53 6.36 -3.53
N TYR A 141 5.96 6.03 -2.31
CA TYR A 141 6.13 4.64 -1.86
C TYR A 141 4.78 3.89 -1.83
N VAL A 142 3.73 4.46 -1.21
CA VAL A 142 2.42 3.80 -1.15
C VAL A 142 1.71 3.80 -2.50
N ALA A 143 1.94 4.81 -3.33
CA ALA A 143 1.48 4.87 -4.71
C ALA A 143 2.33 4.02 -5.67
N ARG A 144 3.40 3.36 -5.18
CA ARG A 144 4.30 2.48 -5.95
C ARG A 144 4.93 3.13 -7.18
N VAL A 145 5.22 4.43 -7.11
CA VAL A 145 5.78 5.21 -8.23
C VAL A 145 7.23 4.82 -8.58
N SER A 146 7.96 4.17 -7.66
CA SER A 146 9.39 3.90 -7.80
C SER A 146 9.76 2.57 -8.49
N LYS A 147 8.80 1.70 -8.80
CA LYS A 147 9.08 0.49 -9.60
C LYS A 147 9.05 0.84 -11.08
N PRO A 148 10.00 0.34 -11.91
CA PRO A 148 10.07 0.65 -13.33
C PRO A 148 8.73 0.35 -14.00
N VAL A 149 7.94 1.42 -14.15
CA VAL A 149 6.62 1.48 -14.76
C VAL A 149 5.62 0.47 -14.19
N TYR A 150 5.25 0.64 -12.92
CA TYR A 150 3.98 0.10 -12.41
C TYR A 150 2.99 1.23 -12.13
N TRP A 151 2.48 1.83 -13.21
CA TRP A 151 1.41 2.84 -13.15
C TRP A 151 0.05 2.18 -13.39
N HIS A 152 -0.46 1.46 -12.40
CA HIS A 152 -1.72 0.74 -12.59
C HIS A 152 -2.94 1.68 -12.42
N PRO A 153 -3.93 1.64 -13.34
CA PRO A 153 -5.15 2.47 -13.25
C PRO A 153 -5.95 2.24 -11.97
N LYS A 154 -5.99 1.00 -11.47
CA LYS A 154 -6.69 0.63 -10.23
C LYS A 154 -5.91 0.98 -8.94
N ASN A 155 -4.85 1.79 -9.01
CA ASN A 155 -4.09 2.22 -7.83
C ASN A 155 -5.02 2.97 -6.83
N PRO A 156 -5.08 2.56 -5.55
CA PRO A 156 -6.14 2.93 -4.62
C PRO A 156 -5.83 4.29 -3.99
N ILE A 157 -4.59 4.78 -4.14
CA ILE A 157 -4.18 6.11 -3.74
C ILE A 157 -4.84 7.15 -4.66
N ARG A 158 -5.17 6.80 -5.91
CA ARG A 158 -5.87 7.73 -6.82
C ARG A 158 -7.26 8.12 -6.32
N PRO A 159 -8.20 7.17 -6.08
CA PRO A 159 -9.51 7.54 -5.55
C PRO A 159 -9.40 8.16 -4.15
N LEU A 160 -8.41 7.75 -3.35
CA LEU A 160 -8.14 8.40 -2.06
C LEU A 160 -7.77 9.88 -2.21
N LEU A 161 -6.81 10.22 -3.07
CA LEU A 161 -6.42 11.61 -3.32
C LEU A 161 -7.54 12.41 -3.99
N ALA A 162 -8.30 11.80 -4.90
CA ALA A 162 -9.46 12.43 -5.51
C ALA A 162 -10.53 12.77 -4.46
N HIS A 163 -10.78 11.87 -3.51
CA HIS A 163 -11.71 12.09 -2.40
C HIS A 163 -11.19 13.13 -1.40
N ALA A 164 -9.88 13.14 -1.13
CA ALA A 164 -9.24 14.13 -0.27
C ALA A 164 -9.33 15.56 -0.85
N GLY A 165 -9.45 15.69 -2.17
CA GLY A 165 -9.47 16.96 -2.87
C GLY A 165 -8.09 17.61 -2.95
N ASN A 166 -8.06 18.90 -3.32
CA ASN A 166 -6.82 19.65 -3.56
C ASN A 166 -6.49 20.66 -2.47
N ASP A 167 -7.39 20.88 -1.50
CA ASP A 167 -7.29 21.96 -0.53
C ASP A 167 -6.73 21.48 0.82
N GLY A 168 -5.68 22.15 1.28
CA GLY A 168 -5.07 21.88 2.58
C GLY A 168 -3.91 20.88 2.52
N THR A 169 -3.68 20.19 3.63
CA THR A 169 -2.58 19.24 3.80
C THR A 169 -3.07 17.85 4.12
N TYR A 170 -2.27 16.84 3.77
CA TYR A 170 -2.42 15.47 4.25
C TYR A 170 -1.34 15.13 5.27
N SER A 171 -1.62 14.11 6.08
CA SER A 171 -0.63 13.36 6.83
C SER A 171 -0.77 11.88 6.50
N LEU A 172 0.35 11.21 6.27
CA LEU A 172 0.44 9.80 5.91
C LEU A 172 1.42 9.12 6.85
N GLU A 173 0.95 8.09 7.54
CA GLU A 173 1.76 7.21 8.37
C GLU A 173 1.73 5.80 7.80
N VAL A 174 2.89 5.16 7.69
CA VAL A 174 3.05 3.82 7.10
C VAL A 174 3.93 2.95 7.98
N HIS A 175 3.36 1.83 8.40
CA HIS A 175 4.01 0.73 9.09
C HIS A 175 4.25 -0.39 8.09
N ARG A 176 5.47 -0.95 8.08
CA ARG A 176 5.80 -2.08 7.22
C ARG A 176 6.28 -3.24 8.07
N MET A 177 5.58 -4.36 7.93
CA MET A 177 5.87 -5.63 8.57
C MET A 177 6.32 -6.63 7.51
N THR A 178 7.29 -7.47 7.83
CA THR A 178 7.62 -8.65 7.01
C THR A 178 6.86 -9.83 7.56
N ILE A 179 6.03 -10.43 6.71
CA ILE A 179 5.23 -11.61 7.01
C ILE A 179 5.90 -12.83 6.42
N GLU A 180 5.97 -13.90 7.20
CA GLU A 180 6.29 -15.23 6.74
C GLU A 180 5.00 -16.05 6.68
N SER A 181 4.62 -16.51 5.49
CA SER A 181 3.42 -17.33 5.26
C SER A 181 3.78 -18.70 4.69
N LEU A 182 2.93 -19.69 4.97
CA LEU A 182 2.95 -20.98 4.25
C LEU A 182 1.92 -20.92 3.13
N GLU A 183 2.34 -21.10 1.89
CA GLU A 183 1.47 -20.95 0.71
C GLU A 183 1.45 -22.21 -0.16
N GLY A 184 0.30 -22.41 -0.83
CA GLY A 184 0.08 -23.49 -1.78
C GLY A 184 0.02 -24.90 -1.18
N PRO A 185 -0.24 -25.93 -2.02
CA PRO A 185 -0.38 -27.32 -1.57
C PRO A 185 0.88 -27.88 -0.88
N ARG A 186 2.06 -27.35 -1.24
CA ARG A 186 3.36 -27.76 -0.70
C ARG A 186 3.76 -27.03 0.57
N LYS A 187 2.96 -26.07 1.05
CA LYS A 187 3.26 -25.25 2.24
C LYS A 187 4.65 -24.62 2.15
N GLU A 188 4.95 -24.00 1.02
CA GLU A 188 6.23 -23.32 0.83
C GLU A 188 6.28 -22.04 1.65
N VAL A 189 7.43 -21.77 2.25
CA VAL A 189 7.65 -20.56 3.05
C VAL A 189 7.83 -19.38 2.10
N ARG A 190 6.95 -18.38 2.19
CA ARG A 190 7.06 -17.13 1.45
C ARG A 190 7.23 -15.97 2.41
N ARG A 191 8.11 -15.03 2.05
CA ARG A 191 8.28 -13.76 2.77
C ARG A 191 7.75 -12.56 2.00
N TRP A 192 6.86 -11.87 2.69
CA TRP A 192 5.95 -10.80 2.29
C TRP A 192 6.07 -9.42 2.91
N PRO A 193 6.05 -8.26 2.21
CA PRO A 193 5.78 -7.01 2.91
C PRO A 193 4.27 -6.80 3.14
N LEU A 194 3.81 -6.78 4.40
CA LEU A 194 2.53 -6.21 4.78
C LEU A 194 2.72 -4.73 5.12
N ARG A 195 1.80 -3.89 4.67
CA ARG A 195 1.87 -2.44 4.87
C ARG A 195 0.55 -1.97 5.46
N VAL A 196 0.62 -1.37 6.62
CA VAL A 196 -0.52 -0.74 7.30
C VAL A 196 -0.30 0.76 7.22
N LEU A 197 -1.31 1.51 6.81
CA LEU A 197 -1.23 2.96 6.68
C LEU A 197 -2.45 3.66 7.23
N ARG A 198 -2.28 4.93 7.58
CA ARG A 198 -3.38 5.86 7.87
C ARG A 198 -3.13 7.15 7.13
N PHE A 199 -4.16 7.62 6.44
CA PHE A 199 -4.14 8.88 5.71
C PHE A 199 -5.19 9.81 6.33
N THR A 200 -4.74 11.01 6.71
CA THR A 200 -5.62 12.05 7.26
C THR A 200 -5.44 13.35 6.50
N THR A 201 -6.44 14.23 6.53
CA THR A 201 -6.34 15.57 5.95
C THR A 201 -6.72 16.65 6.96
N SER A 202 -6.20 17.86 6.75
CA SER A 202 -6.57 19.05 7.52
C SER A 202 -8.05 19.44 7.39
N ARG A 203 -8.78 18.83 6.44
CA ARG A 203 -10.20 19.06 6.17
C ARG A 203 -11.11 18.00 6.79
N GLY A 204 -10.55 17.09 7.61
CA GLY A 204 -11.31 16.14 8.41
C GLY A 204 -11.48 14.75 7.80
N LEU A 205 -10.88 14.45 6.64
CA LEU A 205 -10.83 13.09 6.14
C LEU A 205 -9.86 12.26 7.00
N ASP A 206 -10.29 11.08 7.41
CA ASP A 206 -9.47 10.08 8.09
C ASP A 206 -9.87 8.69 7.59
N THR A 207 -8.92 7.96 7.01
CA THR A 207 -9.19 6.62 6.47
C THR A 207 -9.31 5.55 7.55
N GLY A 208 -8.93 5.87 8.80
CA GLY A 208 -8.51 4.87 9.77
C GLY A 208 -7.28 4.10 9.29
N TRP A 209 -6.93 3.03 10.00
CA TRP A 209 -5.86 2.11 9.61
C TRP A 209 -6.32 1.20 8.48
N LYS A 210 -5.56 1.15 7.39
CA LYS A 210 -5.84 0.36 6.20
C LYS A 210 -4.62 -0.44 5.76
N ILE A 211 -4.87 -1.58 5.14
CA ILE A 211 -3.85 -2.46 4.55
C ILE A 211 -3.63 -2.03 3.11
N LEU A 212 -2.39 -1.71 2.74
CA LEU A 212 -2.04 -1.54 1.32
C LEU A 212 -1.81 -2.94 0.72
N PRO A 213 -2.47 -3.30 -0.39
CA PRO A 213 -2.33 -4.62 -1.01
C PRO A 213 -0.88 -5.04 -1.24
N ALA A 214 -0.60 -6.34 -1.05
CA ALA A 214 0.75 -6.91 -1.14
C ALA A 214 1.23 -7.10 -2.59
N SER A 215 0.36 -7.58 -3.48
CA SER A 215 0.70 -8.03 -4.84
C SER A 215 0.48 -6.94 -5.90
N ASP A 216 0.95 -7.22 -7.11
CA ASP A 216 0.69 -6.45 -8.33
C ASP A 216 -0.81 -6.24 -8.47
N TRP A 217 -1.20 -5.01 -8.74
CA TRP A 217 -2.58 -4.63 -9.02
C TRP A 217 -2.99 -5.30 -10.32
N ASN A 218 -3.23 -6.60 -10.35
CA ASN A 218 -3.83 -7.22 -11.52
C ASN A 218 -5.30 -6.80 -11.52
N GLY A 219 -5.56 -5.67 -12.17
CA GLY A 219 -6.84 -5.52 -12.83
C GLY A 219 -6.73 -6.26 -14.14
N ASP A 220 -7.38 -7.40 -14.22
CA ASP A 220 -7.83 -8.10 -15.44
C ASP A 220 -7.08 -7.75 -16.74
#